data_AF-A0A5M4B8Z8-F1
#
_entry.id   AF-A0A5M4B8Z8-F1
#
_cell.length_a   1.000
_cell.length_b   1.000
_cell.length_c   1.000
_cell.angle_alpha   90.00
_cell.angle_beta   90.00
_cell.angle_gamma   90.00
#
_symmetry.space_group_name_H-M   'P 1'
#
loop_
_entity.id
_entity.type
_entity.pdbx_description
1 polymer ?
#
loop_
_entity_poly.entity_id
_entity_poly.type
_entity_poly.pdbx_seq_one_letter_code
_entity_poly.pdbx_strand_id
1 'polypeptide(L)'
;MGFLKEFKEFAVKGNVIDLAVGVIIGGAFGSIVNSMVSDVITPLLLTPALEAAGANRLEELVWNGVSYGKFLAAVINFIFIAFILFVMIKGINSMKKKEEKAPAPPAGPTQEELLAEIRDLLKKQ
;
A
#
# COMPACT_ATOMS: atom_id res chain seq x y z
N MET A 1 -27.64 16.37 26.93
CA MET A 1 -26.38 15.65 26.69
C MET A 1 -25.40 16.64 26.08
N GLY A 2 -24.11 16.56 26.41
CA GLY A 2 -23.12 17.53 25.92
C GLY A 2 -22.59 17.12 24.54
N PHE A 3 -22.41 18.09 23.64
CA PHE A 3 -21.87 17.94 22.29
C PHE A 3 -20.63 17.02 22.21
N LEU A 4 -19.72 17.10 23.19
CA LEU A 4 -18.52 16.24 23.28
C LEU A 4 -18.84 14.75 23.43
N LYS A 5 -19.95 14.40 24.11
CA LYS A 5 -20.37 13.02 24.31
C LYS A 5 -21.00 12.44 23.05
N GLU A 6 -21.82 13.23 22.36
CA GLU A 6 -22.42 12.90 21.05
C GLU A 6 -21.34 12.77 19.96
N PHE A 7 -20.35 13.66 19.95
CA PHE A 7 -19.21 13.59 19.05
C PHE A 7 -18.35 12.34 19.28
N LYS A 8 -18.09 11.97 20.55
CA LYS A 8 -17.38 10.74 20.89
C LYS A 8 -18.15 9.50 20.42
N GLU A 9 -19.46 9.45 20.66
CA GLU A 9 -20.31 8.33 20.20
C GLU A 9 -20.38 8.22 18.67
N PHE A 10 -20.36 9.35 17.96
CA PHE A 10 -20.25 9.38 16.50
C PHE A 10 -18.88 8.89 16.01
N ALA A 11 -17.79 9.41 16.59
CA ALA A 11 -16.42 9.11 16.18
C ALA A 11 -15.99 7.66 16.48
N VAL A 12 -16.57 7.03 17.51
CA VAL A 12 -16.26 5.65 17.91
C VAL A 12 -17.06 4.61 17.11
N LYS A 13 -17.88 5.01 16.14
CA LYS A 13 -18.38 4.06 15.13
C LYS A 13 -17.17 3.48 14.39
N GLY A 14 -16.79 2.23 14.73
CA GLY A 14 -15.47 1.64 14.45
C GLY A 14 -14.94 1.82 13.03
N ASN A 15 -15.82 1.82 12.03
CA ASN A 15 -15.45 2.03 10.63
C ASN A 15 -14.81 3.40 10.35
N VAL A 16 -15.10 4.45 11.13
CA VAL A 16 -14.57 5.80 10.91
C VAL A 16 -13.11 5.92 11.38
N ILE A 17 -12.77 5.27 12.49
CA ILE A 17 -11.40 5.30 13.04
C ILE A 17 -10.47 4.51 12.12
N ASP A 18 -10.86 3.29 11.72
CA ASP A 18 -10.05 2.46 10.82
C ASP A 18 -9.86 3.13 9.45
N LEU A 19 -10.90 3.78 8.93
CA LEU A 19 -10.81 4.59 7.71
C LEU A 19 -9.85 5.77 7.88
N ALA A 20 -9.95 6.51 8.98
CA ALA A 20 -9.07 7.65 9.25
C ALA A 20 -7.58 7.22 9.33
N VAL A 21 -7.31 6.11 10.04
CA VAL A 21 -5.96 5.53 10.13
C VAL A 21 -5.48 5.08 8.74
N GLY A 22 -6.32 4.41 7.97
CA GLY A 22 -5.99 3.95 6.61
C GLY A 22 -5.64 5.11 5.66
N VAL A 23 -6.40 6.21 5.70
CA VAL A 23 -6.12 7.40 4.88
C VAL A 23 -4.81 8.09 5.29
N ILE A 24 -4.57 8.25 6.59
CA ILE A 24 -3.35 8.88 7.09
C ILE A 24 -2.11 8.04 6.75
N ILE A 25 -2.15 6.73 7.00
CA ILE A 25 -1.06 5.82 6.67
C ILE A 25 -0.87 5.74 5.16
N GLY A 26 -1.95 5.67 4.38
CA GLY A 26 -1.89 5.64 2.92
C GLY A 26 -1.24 6.90 2.34
N GLY A 27 -1.60 8.08 2.86
CA GLY A 27 -0.97 9.35 2.48
C GLY A 27 0.51 9.41 2.85
N ALA A 28 0.86 9.04 4.08
CA ALA A 28 2.25 9.02 4.54
C ALA A 28 3.11 8.03 3.75
N PHE A 29 2.59 6.83 3.49
CA PHE A 29 3.25 5.81 2.67
C PHE A 29 3.46 6.30 1.24
N GLY A 30 2.44 6.93 0.63
CA GLY A 30 2.56 7.54 -0.70
C GLY A 30 3.70 8.55 -0.79
N SER A 31 3.87 9.41 0.23
CA SER A 31 4.98 10.37 0.29
C SER A 31 6.35 9.68 0.35
N ILE A 32 6.48 8.57 1.09
CA ILE A 32 7.73 7.78 1.14
C ILE A 32 8.06 7.20 -0.24
N VAL A 33 7.06 6.62 -0.92
CA VAL A 33 7.26 6.08 -2.28
C VAL A 33 7.65 7.18 -3.26
N ASN A 34 6.98 8.33 -3.20
CA ASN A 34 7.28 9.47 -4.07
C ASN A 34 8.70 10.01 -3.86
N SER A 35 9.16 10.09 -2.60
CA SER A 35 10.53 10.51 -2.29
C SER A 35 11.56 9.52 -2.79
N MET A 36 11.35 8.22 -2.59
CA MET A 36 12.26 7.20 -3.13
C MET A 36 12.34 7.26 -4.67
N VAL A 37 11.23 7.50 -5.36
CA VAL A 37 11.24 7.60 -6.83
C VAL A 37 11.89 8.91 -7.27
N SER A 38 11.42 10.05 -6.77
CA SER A 38 11.84 11.38 -7.22
C SER A 38 13.25 11.75 -6.77
N ASP A 39 13.62 11.40 -5.53
CA ASP A 39 14.85 11.91 -4.90
C ASP A 39 16.01 10.91 -4.98
N VAL A 40 15.72 9.62 -5.19
CA VAL A 40 16.76 8.57 -5.25
C VAL A 40 16.82 7.96 -6.65
N ILE A 41 15.73 7.40 -7.14
CA ILE A 41 15.75 6.60 -8.38
C ILE A 41 15.89 7.49 -9.61
N THR A 42 15.16 8.60 -9.66
CA THR A 42 15.21 9.52 -10.79
C THR A 42 16.63 10.06 -11.01
N PRO A 43 17.29 10.71 -10.03
CA PRO A 43 18.64 11.24 -10.25
C PRO A 43 19.70 10.16 -10.45
N LEU A 44 19.56 8.98 -9.82
CA LEU A 44 20.60 7.93 -9.90
C LEU A 44 20.48 7.04 -11.14
N LEU A 45 19.26 6.80 -11.64
CA LEU A 45 19.00 5.87 -12.74
C LEU A 45 18.33 6.55 -13.93
N LEU A 46 17.28 7.33 -13.69
CA LEU A 46 16.47 7.86 -14.79
C LEU A 46 17.17 9.01 -15.52
N THR A 47 17.74 9.98 -14.81
CA THR A 47 18.43 11.13 -15.39
C THR A 47 19.62 10.69 -16.25
N PRO A 48 20.54 9.82 -15.79
CA PRO A 48 21.64 9.34 -16.63
C PRO A 48 21.15 8.51 -17.82
N ALA A 49 20.07 7.73 -17.66
CA ALA A 49 19.49 6.97 -18.76
C ALA A 49 18.85 7.87 -19.84
N LEU A 50 18.17 8.94 -19.42
CA LEU A 50 17.60 9.93 -20.33
C LEU A 50 18.68 10.73 -21.05
N GLU A 51 19.74 11.11 -20.35
CA GLU A 51 20.92 11.76 -20.96
C GLU A 51 21.60 10.86 -21.99
N ALA A 52 21.82 9.58 -21.66
CA ALA A 52 22.39 8.60 -22.60
C ALA A 52 21.50 8.36 -23.82
N ALA A 53 20.17 8.47 -23.67
CA ALA A 53 19.21 8.34 -24.76
C ALA A 53 19.06 9.63 -25.60
N GLY A 54 19.77 10.72 -25.28
CA GLY A 54 19.61 12.02 -25.92
C GLY A 54 18.26 12.68 -25.63
N ALA A 55 17.55 12.21 -24.60
CA ALA A 55 16.23 12.62 -24.18
C ALA A 55 16.29 13.57 -22.97
N ASN A 56 17.40 14.29 -22.79
CA ASN A 56 17.61 15.22 -21.68
C ASN A 56 16.70 16.46 -21.71
N ARG A 57 15.89 16.63 -22.76
CA ARG A 57 14.96 17.76 -22.96
C ARG A 57 13.54 17.30 -23.29
N LEU A 58 13.11 16.19 -22.70
CA LEU A 58 11.74 15.71 -22.89
C LEU A 58 10.71 16.77 -22.52
N GLU A 59 10.93 17.60 -21.47
CA GLU A 59 9.97 18.63 -21.09
C GLU A 59 9.83 19.76 -22.11
N GLU A 60 10.82 19.96 -22.99
CA GLU A 60 10.86 21.04 -23.99
C GLU A 60 10.17 20.67 -25.30
N LEU A 61 9.67 19.43 -25.42
CA LEU A 61 9.01 18.97 -26.65
C LEU A 61 7.68 19.72 -26.89
N VAL A 62 7.64 20.42 -28.03
CA VAL A 62 6.48 21.16 -28.52
C VAL A 62 6.14 20.68 -29.93
N TRP A 63 4.85 20.40 -30.16
CA TRP A 63 4.31 20.11 -31.49
C TRP A 63 3.15 21.04 -31.78
N ASN A 64 3.26 21.85 -32.84
CA ASN A 64 2.22 22.80 -33.27
C ASN A 64 1.74 23.74 -32.13
N GLY A 65 2.65 24.20 -31.28
CA GLY A 65 2.34 25.06 -30.13
C GLY A 65 1.84 24.31 -28.89
N VAL A 66 1.69 22.99 -28.94
CA VAL A 66 1.31 22.15 -27.80
C VAL A 66 2.55 21.56 -27.14
N SER A 67 2.84 21.99 -25.91
CA SER A 67 3.92 21.45 -25.08
C SER A 67 3.50 20.12 -24.44
N TYR A 68 3.70 19.01 -25.16
CA TYR A 68 3.39 17.66 -24.65
C TYR A 68 4.54 17.06 -23.82
N GLY A 69 5.72 17.68 -23.87
CA GLY A 69 6.90 17.21 -23.15
C GLY A 69 6.70 16.99 -21.65
N LYS A 70 6.09 17.97 -20.97
CA LYS A 70 5.77 17.86 -19.53
C LYS A 70 4.81 16.72 -19.22
N PHE A 71 3.83 16.49 -20.08
CA PHE A 71 2.90 15.38 -19.93
C PHE A 71 3.61 14.04 -20.11
N LEU A 72 4.45 13.91 -21.13
CA LEU A 72 5.23 12.70 -21.37
C LEU A 72 6.19 12.39 -20.20
N ALA A 73 6.88 13.41 -19.68
CA ALA A 73 7.71 13.27 -18.48
C ALA A 73 6.89 12.79 -17.25
N ALA A 74 5.69 13.34 -17.05
CA ALA A 74 4.80 12.92 -15.97
C ALA A 74 4.32 11.47 -16.13
N VAL A 75 4.01 11.03 -17.35
CA VAL A 75 3.64 9.64 -17.65
C VAL A 75 4.79 8.69 -17.37
N ILE A 76 6.01 9.04 -17.81
CA ILE A 76 7.21 8.25 -17.53
C ILE A 76 7.42 8.13 -16.01
N ASN A 77 7.38 9.25 -15.28
CA ASN A 77 7.52 9.25 -13.83
C ASN A 77 6.45 8.37 -13.14
N PHE A 78 5.20 8.47 -13.57
CA PHE A 78 4.11 7.62 -13.05
C PHE A 78 4.37 6.13 -13.26
N ILE A 79 4.88 5.73 -14.43
CA ILE A 79 5.26 4.33 -14.71
C ILE A 79 6.34 3.86 -13.73
N PHE A 80 7.34 4.69 -13.43
CA PHE A 80 8.38 4.36 -12.44
C PHE A 80 7.82 4.21 -11.03
N ILE A 81 6.96 5.13 -10.58
CA ILE A 81 6.28 5.03 -9.28
C ILE A 81 5.50 3.72 -9.20
N ALA A 82 4.70 3.41 -10.21
CA ALA A 82 3.90 2.18 -10.26
C ALA A 82 4.79 0.92 -10.25
N PHE A 83 5.88 0.92 -11.02
CA PHE A 83 6.82 -0.19 -11.06
C PHE A 83 7.50 -0.43 -9.71
N ILE A 84 7.94 0.63 -9.04
CA ILE A 84 8.59 0.54 -7.74
C ILE A 84 7.61 0.09 -6.65
N LEU A 85 6.39 0.61 -6.68
CA LEU A 85 5.33 0.17 -5.78
C LEU A 85 5.02 -1.32 -5.98
N PHE A 86 4.98 -1.79 -7.22
CA PHE A 86 4.85 -3.22 -7.53
C PHE A 86 6.01 -4.05 -6.97
N VAL A 87 7.26 -3.62 -7.14
CA VAL A 87 8.44 -4.32 -6.59
C VAL A 87 8.40 -4.38 -5.07
N MET A 88 8.05 -3.28 -4.39
CA MET A 88 7.92 -3.25 -2.92
C MET A 88 6.82 -4.18 -2.41
N ILE A 89 5.62 -4.12 -3.01
CA ILE A 89 4.50 -4.99 -2.63
C ILE A 89 4.87 -6.46 -2.87
N LYS A 90 5.51 -6.76 -4.01
CA LYS A 90 6.01 -8.11 -4.32
C LYS A 90 7.04 -8.58 -3.30
N GLY A 91 7.95 -7.71 -2.87
CA GLY A 91 8.93 -8.00 -1.81
C GLY A 91 8.25 -8.36 -0.48
N ILE A 92 7.30 -7.54 -0.03
CA ILE A 92 6.53 -7.79 1.20
C ILE A 92 5.74 -9.10 1.10
N ASN A 93 5.02 -9.31 0.00
CA ASN A 93 4.23 -10.54 -0.22
C ASN A 93 5.11 -11.79 -0.28
N SER A 94 6.32 -11.68 -0.86
CA SER A 94 7.28 -12.77 -0.89
C SER A 94 7.83 -13.12 0.50
N MET A 95 7.97 -12.14 1.40
CA MET A 95 8.40 -12.37 2.78
C MET A 95 7.29 -13.01 3.63
N LYS A 96 6.05 -12.52 3.51
CA LYS A 96 4.88 -13.12 4.20
C LYS A 96 4.67 -14.59 3.84
N LYS A 97 4.85 -14.95 2.56
CA LYS A 97 4.75 -16.34 2.08
C LYS A 97 5.85 -17.27 2.65
N LYS A 98 6.91 -16.69 3.21
CA LYS A 98 8.02 -17.42 3.85
C LYS A 98 7.75 -17.64 5.35
N GLU A 99 6.99 -16.76 5.99
CA GLU A 99 6.56 -16.89 7.40
C GLU A 99 5.42 -17.91 7.58
N GLU A 100 4.52 -18.07 6.60
CA GLU A 100 3.50 -19.14 6.59
C GLU A 100 4.07 -20.57 6.50
N LYS A 101 5.38 -20.73 6.27
CA LYS A 101 6.07 -22.03 6.23
C LYS A 101 6.71 -22.45 7.56
N ALA A 102 6.60 -21.65 8.61
CA ALA A 102 6.75 -22.20 9.95
C ALA A 102 5.52 -23.09 10.20
N PRO A 103 5.68 -24.39 10.54
CA PRO A 103 4.52 -25.19 10.90
C PRO A 103 3.85 -24.49 12.06
N ALA A 104 2.63 -24.00 11.84
CA ALA A 104 1.81 -23.48 12.91
C ALA A 104 1.82 -24.54 14.02
N PRO A 105 2.04 -24.17 15.31
CA PRO A 105 1.74 -25.06 16.41
C PRO A 105 0.33 -25.62 16.15
N PRO A 106 0.10 -26.94 16.32
CA PRO A 106 -1.19 -27.53 15.99
C PRO A 106 -2.28 -26.64 16.58
N ALA A 107 -3.14 -26.12 15.70
CA ALA A 107 -4.22 -25.26 16.12
C ALA A 107 -4.96 -25.99 17.24
N GLY A 108 -5.12 -25.35 18.39
CA GLY A 108 -5.99 -25.88 19.43
C GLY A 108 -7.38 -26.19 18.85
N PRO A 109 -8.17 -27.05 19.50
CA PRO A 109 -9.43 -27.51 18.95
C PRO A 109 -10.28 -26.32 18.49
N THR A 110 -10.73 -26.42 17.25
CA THR A 110 -11.59 -25.44 16.61
C THR A 110 -12.88 -25.27 17.41
N GLN A 111 -13.55 -24.14 17.24
CA GLN A 111 -14.83 -23.91 17.92
C GLN A 111 -15.86 -24.99 17.57
N GLU A 112 -15.79 -25.54 16.35
CA GLU A 112 -16.64 -26.65 15.92
C GLU A 112 -16.32 -27.95 16.67
N GLU A 113 -15.05 -28.25 16.91
CA GLU A 113 -14.61 -29.39 17.73
C GLU A 113 -15.03 -29.21 19.20
N LEU A 114 -14.90 -28.01 19.76
CA LEU A 114 -15.36 -27.70 21.12
C LEU A 114 -16.88 -27.83 21.24
N LEU A 115 -17.65 -27.36 20.26
CA LEU A 115 -19.11 -27.51 20.24
C LEU A 115 -19.52 -28.98 20.08
N ALA A 116 -18.77 -29.78 19.32
CA ALA A 116 -18.99 -31.22 19.21
C ALA A 116 -18.72 -31.94 20.54
N GLU A 117 -17.62 -31.60 21.24
CA GLU A 117 -17.32 -32.11 22.57
C GLU A 117 -18.41 -31.72 23.58
N ILE A 118 -18.87 -30.46 23.59
CA ILE A 118 -19.95 -29.99 24.47
C ILE A 118 -21.24 -30.76 24.19
N ARG A 119 -21.61 -30.95 22.93
CA ARG A 119 -22.80 -31.74 22.54
C ARG A 119 -22.73 -33.17 23.07
N ASP A 120 -21.57 -33.81 22.93
CA ASP A 120 -21.38 -35.21 23.31
C ASP A 120 -21.31 -35.37 24.84
N LEU A 121 -20.82 -34.37 25.57
CA LEU A 121 -20.91 -34.28 27.02
C LEU A 121 -22.35 -34.10 27.50
N LEU A 122 -23.15 -33.26 26.82
CA LEU A 122 -24.56 -33.05 27.16
C LEU A 122 -25.43 -34.28 26.90
N LYS A 123 -25.12 -35.10 25.89
CA LYS A 123 -25.81 -36.39 25.66
C LYS A 123 -25.56 -37.44 26.74
N LYS A 124 -24.50 -37.27 27.54
CA LYS A 124 -24.14 -38.19 28.62
C LYS A 124 -24.73 -37.79 29.98
N GLN A 125 -25.40 -36.64 30.06
CA GLN A 125 -26.25 -36.24 31.19
C GLN A 125 -27.69 -36.64 30.92
#